data_AF-A0A920HZ29-F1
#
_entry.id   AF-A0A920HZ29-F1
#
_cell.length_a   1.000
_cell.length_b   1.000
_cell.length_c   1.000
_cell.angle_alpha   90.00
_cell.angle_beta   90.00
_cell.angle_gamma   90.00
#
_symmetry.space_group_name_H-M   'P 1'
#
loop_
_entity.id
_entity.type
_entity.pdbx_description
1 polymer ?
#
loop_
_entity_poly.entity_id
_entity_poly.type
_entity_poly.pdbx_seq_one_letter_code
_entity_poly.pdbx_strand_id
1 'polypeptide(L)'
;MTNNVVSFYAPITSTTYGVFDSGYKYMFDRFNNTFRYVPLNGDIAGTCARTDIEQFPWFSPAGTARGSILNSVKLIYNPKKQRDILYSNRVNPVILQPGAGIVLFGDKTGFGKSSAFDRINVRRLFIFLEDAISAAAKDQLFEFNDELTRTNFVNIIEPFLREVQSNRGIFDFVVICDETNNTGAVIDRNEFVADIFIKPARSINFIGLTFVATRTGVDFEEVIGSV
;
A
#
# COMPACT_ATOMS: atom_id res chain seq x y z
N MET A 1 -4.41 6.14 -26.72
CA MET A 1 -4.45 6.61 -25.32
C MET A 1 -3.51 5.83 -24.41
N THR A 2 -3.56 4.50 -24.35
CA THR A 2 -2.64 3.68 -23.54
C THR A 2 -1.18 4.05 -23.74
N ASN A 3 -0.72 4.07 -25.00
CA ASN A 3 0.69 4.38 -25.31
C ASN A 3 1.06 5.79 -24.85
N ASN A 4 0.16 6.77 -24.94
CA ASN A 4 0.43 8.13 -24.48
C ASN A 4 0.63 8.16 -22.95
N VAL A 5 -0.19 7.43 -22.19
CA VAL A 5 -0.06 7.31 -20.74
C VAL A 5 1.27 6.64 -20.38
N VAL A 6 1.60 5.52 -21.04
CA VAL A 6 2.87 4.82 -20.81
C VAL A 6 4.06 5.70 -21.17
N SER A 7 4.06 6.35 -22.33
CA SER A 7 5.13 7.25 -22.76
C SER A 7 5.29 8.46 -21.83
N PHE A 8 4.22 8.94 -21.20
CA PHE A 8 4.28 10.02 -20.23
C PHE A 8 4.94 9.59 -18.91
N TYR A 9 4.59 8.41 -18.39
CA TYR A 9 5.15 7.90 -17.12
C TYR A 9 6.51 7.19 -17.29
N ALA A 10 6.89 6.80 -18.50
CA ALA A 10 8.17 6.16 -18.79
C ALA A 10 9.41 6.97 -18.33
N PRO A 11 9.54 8.28 -18.62
CA PRO A 11 10.70 9.07 -18.18
C PRO A 11 10.68 9.43 -16.69
N ILE A 12 9.58 9.18 -15.96
CA ILE A 12 9.49 9.54 -14.54
C ILE A 12 10.32 8.58 -13.69
N THR A 13 11.18 9.18 -12.86
CA THR A 13 12.08 8.48 -11.95
C THR A 13 11.33 7.45 -11.11
N SER A 14 11.88 6.24 -11.05
CA SER A 14 11.32 5.17 -10.24
C SER A 14 11.37 5.53 -8.75
N THR A 15 10.22 5.48 -8.09
CA THR A 15 10.09 5.81 -6.66
C THR A 15 9.02 4.95 -6.00
N THR A 16 9.26 4.57 -4.74
CA THR A 16 8.28 3.86 -3.91
C THR A 16 7.22 4.80 -3.33
N TYR A 17 7.42 6.12 -3.38
CA TYR A 17 6.49 7.13 -2.85
C TYR A 17 5.51 7.67 -3.90
N GLY A 18 5.82 7.48 -5.19
CA GLY A 18 4.97 7.93 -6.29
C GLY A 18 3.82 6.95 -6.55
N VAL A 19 2.69 7.47 -7.00
CA VAL A 19 1.55 6.68 -7.51
C VAL A 19 1.16 7.25 -8.86
N PHE A 20 1.07 6.39 -9.87
CA PHE A 20 0.68 6.78 -11.22
C PHE A 20 -0.68 6.22 -11.56
N ASP A 21 -1.49 7.00 -12.27
CA ASP A 21 -2.86 6.64 -12.63
C ASP A 21 -3.15 6.87 -14.10
N SER A 22 -4.28 6.35 -14.58
CA SER A 22 -4.55 6.30 -16.01
C SER A 22 -5.27 7.51 -16.60
N GLY A 23 -5.61 8.57 -15.84
CA GLY A 23 -6.02 9.83 -16.48
C GLY A 23 -7.01 10.73 -15.74
N TYR A 24 -8.09 11.09 -16.43
CA TYR A 24 -8.95 12.21 -16.08
C TYR A 24 -10.41 11.78 -15.96
N LYS A 25 -11.10 12.31 -14.94
CA LYS A 25 -12.56 12.18 -14.81
C LYS A 25 -13.27 13.39 -15.39
N TYR A 26 -14.45 13.15 -15.92
CA TYR A 26 -15.41 14.18 -16.28
C TYR A 26 -16.35 14.41 -15.10
N MET A 27 -16.33 15.62 -14.53
CA MET A 27 -17.17 15.97 -13.38
C MET A 27 -17.87 17.31 -13.59
N PHE A 28 -18.96 17.52 -12.85
CA PHE A 28 -19.67 18.79 -12.82
C PHE A 28 -18.98 19.77 -11.86
N ASP A 29 -18.57 20.92 -12.38
CA ASP A 29 -18.07 22.03 -11.58
C ASP A 29 -19.26 22.92 -11.17
N ARG A 30 -19.67 22.77 -9.91
CA ARG A 30 -20.80 23.53 -9.33
C ARG A 30 -20.56 25.04 -9.27
N PHE A 31 -19.32 25.50 -9.27
CA PHE A 31 -19.01 26.93 -9.15
C PHE A 31 -19.13 27.64 -10.50
N ASN A 32 -18.81 26.94 -11.58
CA ASN A 32 -18.86 27.47 -12.94
C ASN A 32 -20.04 26.94 -13.77
N ASN A 33 -20.91 26.13 -13.16
CA ASN A 33 -22.09 25.51 -13.79
C ASN A 33 -21.77 24.83 -15.14
N THR A 34 -20.63 24.14 -15.20
CA THR A 34 -20.17 23.48 -16.43
C THR A 34 -19.48 22.17 -16.09
N PHE A 35 -19.44 21.25 -17.05
CA PHE A 35 -18.65 20.03 -16.89
C PHE A 35 -17.21 20.24 -17.36
N ARG A 36 -16.26 19.64 -16.66
CA ARG A 36 -14.82 19.74 -16.95
C ARG A 36 -14.12 18.41 -16.72
N TYR A 37 -13.02 18.22 -17.44
CA TYR A 37 -12.08 17.13 -17.16
C TYR A 37 -11.09 17.57 -16.08
N VAL A 38 -10.94 16.72 -15.05
CA VAL A 38 -10.06 16.95 -13.90
C VAL A 38 -9.18 15.70 -13.74
N PRO A 39 -7.87 15.85 -13.46
CA PRO A 39 -6.98 14.72 -13.23
C PRO A 39 -7.40 13.93 -11.98
N LEU A 40 -7.14 12.63 -11.98
CA LEU A 40 -7.54 11.70 -10.91
C LEU A 40 -6.60 11.67 -9.70
N ASN A 41 -5.46 12.38 -9.75
CA ASN A 41 -4.51 12.45 -8.64
C ASN A 41 -5.16 12.90 -7.32
N GLY A 42 -6.06 13.88 -7.37
CA GLY A 42 -6.83 14.33 -6.20
C GLY A 42 -7.80 13.26 -5.69
N ASP A 43 -8.42 12.50 -6.59
CA ASP A 43 -9.30 11.39 -6.21
C ASP A 43 -8.53 10.25 -5.56
N ILE A 44 -7.34 9.92 -6.05
CA ILE A 44 -6.50 8.85 -5.49
C ILE A 44 -5.97 9.23 -4.11
N ALA A 45 -5.56 10.50 -3.92
CA ALA A 45 -5.27 11.00 -2.59
C ALA A 45 -6.51 10.89 -1.68
N GLY A 46 -7.70 11.17 -2.21
CA GLY A 46 -8.97 11.00 -1.51
C GLY A 46 -9.30 9.55 -1.15
N THR A 47 -9.00 8.57 -2.02
CA THR A 47 -9.22 7.14 -1.69
C THR A 47 -8.26 6.66 -0.61
N CYS A 48 -7.01 7.13 -0.64
CA CYS A 48 -6.05 6.95 0.45
C CYS A 48 -6.59 7.51 1.77
N ALA A 49 -6.94 8.80 1.80
CA ALA A 49 -7.42 9.46 3.01
C ALA A 49 -8.71 8.82 3.56
N ARG A 50 -9.67 8.48 2.70
CA ARG A 50 -10.89 7.77 3.10
C ARG A 50 -10.60 6.40 3.70
N THR A 51 -9.67 5.66 3.10
CA THR A 51 -9.25 4.35 3.63
C THR A 51 -8.63 4.48 5.03
N ASP A 52 -7.94 5.58 5.31
CA ASP A 52 -7.31 5.80 6.62
C ASP A 52 -8.33 6.13 7.70
N ILE A 53 -9.38 6.87 7.33
CA ILE A 53 -10.47 7.23 8.24
C ILE A 53 -11.38 6.05 8.53
N GLU A 54 -11.75 5.28 7.50
CA GLU A 54 -12.73 4.18 7.63
C GLU A 54 -12.08 2.86 8.06
N GLN A 55 -10.79 2.69 7.80
CA GLN A 55 -10.02 1.50 8.12
C GLN A 55 -8.65 1.90 8.67
N PHE A 56 -7.57 1.61 7.94
CA PHE A 56 -6.21 1.92 8.35
C PHE A 56 -5.29 2.12 7.13
N PRO A 57 -4.16 2.84 7.28
CA PRO A 57 -3.24 3.16 6.17
C PRO A 57 -2.67 1.98 5.37
N TRP A 58 -2.58 0.81 6.01
CA TRP A 58 -2.07 -0.43 5.40
C TRP A 58 -3.11 -1.22 4.60
N PHE A 59 -4.35 -0.75 4.52
CA PHE A 59 -5.32 -1.27 3.56
C PHE A 59 -5.10 -0.66 2.19
N SER A 60 -5.24 -1.49 1.16
CA SER A 60 -5.11 -1.04 -0.23
C SER A 60 -6.23 -0.06 -0.59
N PRO A 61 -5.94 1.15 -1.06
CA PRO A 61 -6.96 2.15 -1.41
C PRO A 61 -7.64 1.86 -2.75
N ALA A 62 -7.38 0.70 -3.35
CA ALA A 62 -7.91 0.25 -4.63
C ALA A 62 -9.04 -0.79 -4.45
N GLY A 63 -9.65 -1.17 -5.57
CA GLY A 63 -10.74 -2.13 -5.63
C GLY A 63 -12.11 -1.51 -5.38
N THR A 64 -13.16 -2.32 -5.46
CA THR A 64 -14.55 -1.85 -5.40
C THR A 64 -14.97 -1.33 -4.03
N ALA A 65 -14.34 -1.82 -2.95
CA ALA A 65 -14.68 -1.43 -1.59
C ALA A 65 -14.15 -0.03 -1.23
N ARG A 66 -12.92 0.31 -1.65
CA ARG A 66 -12.21 1.53 -1.21
C ARG A 66 -11.84 2.47 -2.34
N GLY A 67 -11.63 1.93 -3.54
CA GLY A 67 -11.15 2.67 -4.71
C GLY A 67 -12.22 3.43 -5.48
N SER A 68 -13.43 3.59 -4.93
CA SER A 68 -14.52 4.31 -5.61
C SER A 68 -14.17 5.79 -5.82
N ILE A 69 -14.30 6.24 -7.07
CA ILE A 69 -14.06 7.62 -7.50
C ILE A 69 -15.38 8.36 -7.52
N LEU A 70 -15.51 9.36 -6.66
CA LEU A 70 -16.75 10.09 -6.45
C LEU A 70 -16.92 11.24 -7.44
N ASN A 71 -18.19 11.67 -7.61
CA ASN A 71 -18.57 12.82 -8.42
C ASN A 71 -18.08 12.74 -9.88
N SER A 72 -17.92 11.53 -10.40
CA SER A 72 -17.47 11.28 -11.77
C SER A 72 -18.64 10.83 -12.64
N VAL A 73 -18.84 11.48 -13.77
CA VAL A 73 -19.87 11.12 -14.75
C VAL A 73 -19.34 10.09 -15.74
N LYS A 74 -18.11 10.28 -16.22
CA LYS A 74 -17.42 9.38 -17.15
C LYS A 74 -15.91 9.56 -17.08
N LEU A 75 -15.19 8.57 -17.59
CA LEU A 75 -13.75 8.66 -17.81
C LEU A 75 -13.44 9.05 -19.24
N ILE A 76 -12.39 9.85 -19.44
CA ILE A 76 -11.86 10.12 -20.78
C ILE A 76 -11.27 8.84 -21.43
N TYR A 77 -10.73 7.96 -20.59
CA TYR A 77 -10.09 6.72 -21.00
C TYR A 77 -10.45 5.61 -20.01
N ASN A 78 -11.03 4.53 -20.52
CA ASN A 78 -11.44 3.37 -19.74
C ASN A 78 -10.68 2.13 -20.25
N PRO A 79 -9.52 1.78 -19.66
CA PRO A 79 -8.73 0.63 -20.10
C PRO A 79 -9.46 -0.69 -19.85
N LYS A 80 -9.62 -1.50 -20.90
CA LYS A 80 -10.18 -2.85 -20.83
C LYS A 80 -9.05 -3.89 -20.83
N LYS A 81 -8.69 -4.43 -22.00
CA LYS A 81 -7.58 -5.38 -22.15
C LYS A 81 -6.21 -4.73 -21.90
N GLN A 82 -6.13 -3.40 -21.98
CA GLN A 82 -4.88 -2.65 -21.82
C GLN A 82 -4.46 -2.44 -20.36
N ARG A 83 -5.25 -2.91 -19.38
CA ARG A 83 -4.91 -2.81 -17.95
C ARG A 83 -3.59 -3.49 -17.64
N ASP A 84 -3.35 -4.67 -18.24
CA ASP A 84 -2.14 -5.45 -17.96
C ASP A 84 -0.88 -4.72 -18.45
N ILE A 85 -1.00 -4.00 -19.58
CA ILE A 85 0.07 -3.15 -20.13
C ILE A 85 0.35 -1.99 -19.18
N LEU A 86 -0.69 -1.27 -18.74
CA LEU A 86 -0.55 -0.15 -17.80
C LEU A 86 0.08 -0.60 -16.48
N TYR A 87 -0.42 -1.70 -15.94
CA TYR A 87 0.01 -2.23 -14.65
C TYR A 87 1.45 -2.74 -14.70
N SER A 88 1.86 -3.38 -15.80
CA SER A 88 3.26 -3.75 -16.03
C SER A 88 4.18 -2.52 -16.11
N ASN A 89 3.64 -1.39 -16.58
CA ASN A 89 4.35 -0.10 -16.66
C ASN A 89 4.15 0.81 -15.43
N ARG A 90 3.80 0.23 -14.27
CA ARG A 90 3.68 0.94 -12.97
C ARG A 90 2.51 1.94 -12.90
N VAL A 91 1.55 1.85 -13.81
CA VAL A 91 0.38 2.74 -13.85
C VAL A 91 -0.85 1.99 -13.35
N ASN A 92 -1.53 2.55 -12.36
CA ASN A 92 -2.77 2.00 -11.83
C ASN A 92 -3.95 2.40 -12.73
N PRO A 93 -4.65 1.43 -13.35
CA PRO A 93 -5.79 1.76 -14.18
C PRO A 93 -6.96 2.21 -13.32
N VAL A 94 -7.63 3.29 -13.73
CA VAL A 94 -8.95 3.68 -13.23
C VAL A 94 -9.98 3.28 -14.28
N ILE A 95 -10.97 2.50 -13.89
CA ILE A 95 -11.92 1.87 -14.81
C ILE A 95 -13.35 2.16 -14.42
N LEU A 96 -14.23 2.16 -15.41
CA LEU A 96 -15.67 2.01 -15.17
C LEU A 96 -15.99 0.51 -15.13
N GLN A 97 -16.35 0.03 -13.95
CA GLN A 97 -16.78 -1.34 -13.71
C GLN A 97 -18.32 -1.38 -13.60
N PRO A 98 -19.02 -2.18 -14.44
CA PRO A 98 -20.46 -2.34 -14.34
C PRO A 98 -20.89 -2.75 -12.92
N GLY A 99 -21.90 -2.07 -12.38
CA GLY A 99 -22.42 -2.29 -11.02
C GLY A 99 -21.61 -1.65 -9.88
N ALA A 100 -20.31 -1.41 -10.06
CA ALA A 100 -19.43 -0.81 -9.03
C ALA A 100 -19.05 0.65 -9.30
N GLY A 101 -19.34 1.18 -10.50
CA GLY A 101 -19.01 2.56 -10.87
C GLY A 101 -17.56 2.72 -11.29
N ILE A 102 -17.02 3.93 -11.11
CA ILE A 102 -15.65 4.25 -11.48
C ILE A 102 -14.73 3.95 -10.30
N VAL A 103 -13.73 3.09 -10.51
CA VAL A 103 -12.87 2.57 -9.44
C VAL A 103 -11.39 2.60 -9.81
N LEU A 104 -10.54 2.89 -8.83
CA LEU A 104 -9.10 2.63 -8.90
C LEU A 104 -8.87 1.11 -8.86
N PHE A 105 -8.30 0.57 -9.93
CA PHE A 105 -8.13 -0.87 -10.16
C PHE A 105 -6.65 -1.26 -10.17
N GLY A 106 -5.88 -0.73 -9.22
CA GLY A 106 -4.48 -1.07 -9.02
C GLY A 106 -3.91 -0.33 -7.83
N ASP A 107 -2.96 -0.95 -7.14
CA ASP A 107 -2.31 -0.40 -5.96
C ASP A 107 -0.77 -0.41 -6.04
N LYS A 108 -0.21 -0.31 -7.24
CA LYS A 108 1.23 -0.21 -7.46
C LYS A 108 1.76 1.18 -7.11
N THR A 109 2.97 1.22 -6.58
CA THR A 109 3.77 2.44 -6.53
C THR A 109 4.46 2.66 -7.88
N GLY A 110 5.06 3.83 -8.08
CA GLY A 110 5.88 4.18 -9.25
C GLY A 110 7.22 3.42 -9.32
N PHE A 111 7.37 2.36 -8.53
CA PHE A 111 8.60 1.58 -8.43
C PHE A 111 8.66 0.53 -9.54
N GLY A 112 9.75 0.54 -10.33
CA GLY A 112 9.89 -0.31 -11.51
C GLY A 112 10.47 -1.70 -11.28
N LYS A 113 10.71 -2.08 -10.03
CA LYS A 113 11.26 -3.39 -9.67
C LYS A 113 10.33 -4.06 -8.66
N SER A 114 10.33 -5.39 -8.64
CA SER A 114 9.65 -6.15 -7.59
C SER A 114 10.31 -5.86 -6.24
N SER A 115 9.52 -5.46 -5.24
CA SER A 115 9.98 -5.14 -3.89
C SER A 115 8.80 -5.22 -2.92
N ALA A 116 9.08 -5.32 -1.62
CA ALA A 116 8.03 -5.15 -0.60
C ALA A 116 7.30 -3.80 -0.73
N PHE A 117 7.97 -2.76 -1.22
CA PHE A 117 7.44 -1.40 -1.38
C PHE A 117 6.86 -1.11 -2.77
N ASP A 118 6.63 -2.14 -3.60
CA ASP A 118 5.97 -1.98 -4.90
C ASP A 118 4.44 -1.76 -4.78
N ARG A 119 3.89 -1.83 -3.55
CA ARG A 119 2.48 -1.58 -3.22
C ARG A 119 2.27 -0.35 -2.37
N ILE A 120 1.21 0.39 -2.69
CA ILE A 120 0.74 1.57 -1.95
C ILE A 120 0.50 1.18 -0.48
N ASN A 121 -0.18 0.06 -0.24
CA ASN A 121 -0.58 -0.33 1.12
C ASN A 121 0.65 -0.63 2.02
N VAL A 122 1.68 -1.31 1.50
CA VAL A 122 2.91 -1.59 2.25
C VAL A 122 3.72 -0.32 2.47
N ARG A 123 3.84 0.56 1.46
CA ARG A 123 4.57 1.82 1.65
C ARG A 123 3.90 2.71 2.71
N ARG A 124 2.57 2.79 2.68
CA ARG A 124 1.79 3.57 3.65
C ARG A 124 1.86 3.00 5.06
N LEU A 125 1.86 1.67 5.21
CA LEU A 125 2.15 1.01 6.48
C LEU A 125 3.47 1.50 7.06
N PHE A 126 4.57 1.43 6.30
CA PHE A 126 5.86 1.82 6.83
C PHE A 126 5.95 3.33 7.09
N ILE A 127 5.32 4.19 6.30
CA ILE A 127 5.25 5.63 6.60
C ILE A 127 4.55 5.87 7.95
N PHE A 128 3.44 5.18 8.21
CA PHE A 128 2.71 5.28 9.48
C PHE A 128 3.56 4.79 10.67
N LEU A 129 4.25 3.67 10.50
CA LEU A 129 5.13 3.14 11.55
C LEU A 129 6.34 4.04 11.81
N GLU A 130 7.03 4.50 10.76
CA GLU A 130 8.18 5.40 10.85
C GLU A 130 7.82 6.70 11.56
N ASP A 131 6.66 7.30 11.23
CA ASP A 131 6.19 8.53 11.86
C ASP A 131 5.92 8.36 13.36
N ALA A 132 5.15 7.32 13.74
CA ALA A 132 4.83 7.03 15.14
C ALA A 132 6.07 6.69 15.98
N ILE A 133 6.98 5.87 15.44
CA ILE A 133 8.20 5.45 16.13
C ILE A 133 9.19 6.62 16.24
N SER A 134 9.20 7.55 15.27
CA SER A 134 10.06 8.74 15.34
C SER A 134 9.72 9.64 16.53
N ALA A 135 8.46 9.66 16.98
CA ALA A 135 8.05 10.42 18.17
C ALA A 135 8.71 9.82 19.42
N ALA A 136 8.59 8.50 19.62
CA ALA A 136 9.22 7.80 20.73
C ALA A 136 10.76 7.91 20.72
N ALA A 137 11.37 7.90 19.53
CA ALA A 137 12.81 8.07 19.39
C ALA A 137 13.30 9.47 19.78
N LYS A 138 12.50 10.52 19.55
CA LYS A 138 12.83 11.88 19.98
C LYS A 138 12.89 12.02 21.50
N ASP A 139 12.04 11.28 22.22
CA ASP A 139 12.01 11.30 23.69
C ASP A 139 13.26 10.64 24.31
N GLN A 140 14.02 9.85 23.56
CA GLN A 140 15.29 9.25 24.02
C GLN A 140 16.50 10.15 23.75
N LEU A 141 16.34 11.23 22.99
CA LEU A 141 17.44 12.11 22.67
C LEU A 141 17.96 12.80 23.95
N PHE A 142 19.26 12.69 24.20
CA PHE A 142 19.96 13.19 25.40
C PHE A 142 19.77 12.36 26.68
N GLU A 143 19.07 11.24 26.64
CA GLU A 143 19.02 10.28 27.75
C GLU A 143 20.28 9.39 27.79
N PHE A 144 20.51 8.74 28.93
CA PHE A 144 21.60 7.76 29.05
C PHE A 144 21.30 6.49 28.24
N ASN A 145 22.26 6.02 27.44
CA ASN A 145 22.14 4.72 26.75
C ASN A 145 22.44 3.56 27.70
N ASP A 146 21.52 3.29 28.62
CA ASP A 146 21.56 2.18 29.56
C ASP A 146 20.42 1.17 29.33
N GLU A 147 20.40 0.10 30.12
CA GLU A 147 19.39 -0.96 30.01
C GLU A 147 17.98 -0.42 30.26
N LEU A 148 17.82 0.56 31.15
CA LEU A 148 16.53 1.13 31.50
C LEU A 148 15.95 1.91 30.32
N THR A 149 16.72 2.81 29.72
CA THR A 149 16.31 3.59 28.54
C THR A 149 15.95 2.69 27.37
N ARG A 150 16.77 1.67 27.10
CA ARG A 150 16.51 0.67 26.04
C ARG A 150 15.23 -0.12 26.29
N THR A 151 15.05 -0.62 27.51
CA THR A 151 13.83 -1.36 27.90
C THR A 151 12.59 -0.48 27.82
N ASN A 152 12.68 0.78 28.24
CA ASN A 152 11.58 1.75 28.12
C ASN A 152 11.22 1.98 26.65
N PHE A 153 12.20 2.14 25.76
CA PHE A 153 11.95 2.28 24.33
C PHE A 153 11.21 1.06 23.75
N VAL A 154 11.67 -0.16 24.03
CA VAL A 154 11.01 -1.41 23.60
C VAL A 154 9.58 -1.49 24.13
N ASN A 155 9.36 -1.14 25.40
CA ASN A 155 8.04 -1.14 26.05
C ASN A 155 7.07 -0.12 25.44
N ILE A 156 7.55 0.91 24.73
CA ILE A 156 6.71 1.83 23.96
C ILE A 156 6.40 1.26 22.57
N ILE A 157 7.41 0.71 21.89
CA ILE A 157 7.27 0.28 20.48
C ILE A 157 6.50 -1.03 20.35
N GLU A 158 6.75 -2.03 21.20
CA GLU A 158 6.11 -3.34 21.05
C GLU A 158 4.58 -3.30 21.17
N PRO A 159 3.97 -2.62 22.16
CA PRO A 159 2.51 -2.52 22.23
C PRO A 159 1.91 -1.85 21.00
N PHE A 160 2.56 -0.81 20.47
CA PHE A 160 2.13 -0.15 19.24
C PHE A 160 2.16 -1.11 18.04
N LEU A 161 3.24 -1.87 17.86
CA LEU A 161 3.33 -2.86 16.78
C LEU A 161 2.32 -4.00 16.95
N ARG A 162 2.01 -4.41 18.20
CA ARG A 162 0.93 -5.38 18.50
C ARG A 162 -0.44 -4.84 18.12
N GLU A 163 -0.71 -3.56 18.35
CA GLU A 163 -1.96 -2.93 17.91
C GLU A 163 -2.10 -2.98 16.38
N VAL A 164 -1.05 -2.63 15.64
CA VAL A 164 -1.05 -2.70 14.18
C VAL A 164 -1.19 -4.15 13.69
N GLN A 165 -0.58 -5.12 14.38
CA GLN A 165 -0.76 -6.56 14.11
C GLN A 165 -2.20 -7.01 14.32
N SER A 166 -2.84 -6.62 15.43
CA SER A 166 -4.26 -6.91 15.74
C SER A 166 -5.19 -6.33 14.66
N ASN A 167 -4.87 -5.13 14.17
CA ASN A 167 -5.58 -4.46 13.09
C ASN A 167 -5.14 -4.90 11.68
N ARG A 168 -4.46 -6.05 11.57
CA ARG A 168 -4.11 -6.76 10.32
C ARG A 168 -3.12 -6.01 9.41
N GLY A 169 -2.30 -5.12 9.96
CA GLY A 169 -1.22 -4.45 9.22
C GLY A 169 0.07 -5.25 9.16
N ILE A 170 0.35 -6.00 10.23
CA ILE A 170 1.59 -6.77 10.40
C ILE A 170 1.21 -8.25 10.58
N PHE A 171 1.96 -9.13 9.93
CA PHE A 171 1.88 -10.57 10.18
C PHE A 171 2.73 -10.94 11.40
N ASP A 172 3.97 -10.44 11.44
CA ASP A 172 4.95 -10.73 12.48
C ASP A 172 5.99 -9.59 12.56
N PHE A 173 6.59 -9.39 13.74
CA PHE A 173 7.62 -8.38 13.95
C PHE A 173 8.59 -8.76 15.06
N VAL A 174 9.76 -8.15 15.05
CA VAL A 174 10.77 -8.23 16.13
C VAL A 174 11.36 -6.85 16.34
N VAL A 175 11.51 -6.45 17.60
CA VAL A 175 12.22 -5.24 18.03
C VAL A 175 13.47 -5.67 18.78
N ILE A 176 14.63 -5.15 18.40
CA ILE A 176 15.91 -5.38 19.08
C ILE A 176 16.44 -4.02 19.49
N CYS A 177 16.58 -3.81 20.79
CA CYS A 177 17.21 -2.63 21.37
C CYS A 177 17.80 -3.07 22.71
N ASP A 178 18.95 -3.72 22.64
CA ASP A 178 19.61 -4.35 23.79
C ASP A 178 21.14 -4.30 23.60
N GLU A 179 21.89 -5.03 24.41
CA GLU A 179 23.36 -5.06 24.33
C GLU A 179 23.88 -5.68 23.01
N THR A 180 23.06 -6.44 22.28
CA THR A 180 23.47 -7.07 21.03
C THR A 180 23.68 -6.04 19.91
N ASN A 181 22.89 -4.97 19.90
CA ASN A 181 23.03 -3.87 18.94
C ASN A 181 23.51 -2.54 19.57
N ASN A 182 23.46 -2.38 20.90
CA ASN A 182 24.06 -1.28 21.64
C ASN A 182 25.34 -1.72 22.35
N THR A 183 26.31 -2.18 21.57
CA THR A 183 27.65 -2.55 22.08
C THR A 183 28.38 -1.35 22.69
N GLY A 184 29.43 -1.60 23.50
CA GLY A 184 30.25 -0.52 24.07
C GLY A 184 30.76 0.49 23.03
N ALA A 185 31.14 0.03 21.83
CA ALA A 185 31.57 0.91 20.76
C ALA A 185 30.46 1.82 20.21
N VAL A 186 29.19 1.40 20.24
CA VAL A 186 28.02 2.22 19.85
C VAL A 186 27.77 3.29 20.91
N ILE A 187 27.82 2.88 22.19
CA ILE A 187 27.65 3.79 23.33
C ILE A 187 28.77 4.84 23.36
N ASP A 188 30.03 4.45 23.14
CA ASP A 188 31.18 5.36 23.10
C ASP A 188 31.09 6.38 21.94
N ARG A 189 30.31 6.07 20.89
CA ARG A 189 29.99 7.01 19.80
C ARG A 189 28.79 7.90 20.09
N ASN A 190 28.19 7.80 21.28
CA ASN A 190 26.95 8.46 21.67
C ASN A 190 25.77 8.11 20.73
N GLU A 191 25.74 6.88 20.25
CA GLU A 191 24.66 6.36 19.41
C GLU A 191 23.67 5.54 20.25
N PHE A 192 22.41 5.50 19.78
CA PHE A 192 21.36 4.63 20.29
C PHE A 192 20.76 3.88 19.09
N VAL A 193 20.81 2.55 19.11
CA VAL A 193 20.40 1.72 17.97
C VAL A 193 19.20 0.88 18.37
N ALA A 194 18.16 0.93 17.53
CA ALA A 194 16.99 0.06 17.63
C ALA A 194 16.69 -0.52 16.25
N ASP A 195 16.74 -1.85 16.15
CA ASP A 195 16.44 -2.58 14.92
C ASP A 195 15.00 -3.11 14.97
N ILE A 196 14.21 -2.77 13.96
CA ILE A 196 12.78 -3.11 13.90
C ILE A 196 12.51 -3.87 12.61
N PHE A 197 12.21 -5.16 12.73
CA PHE A 197 11.91 -6.04 11.62
C PHE A 197 10.40 -6.25 11.51
N ILE A 198 9.84 -6.04 10.32
CA ILE A 198 8.38 -6.13 10.09
C ILE A 198 8.10 -7.03 8.90
N LYS A 199 7.22 -8.02 9.09
CA LYS A 199 6.57 -8.79 8.01
C LYS A 199 5.20 -8.16 7.73
N PRO A 200 5.05 -7.34 6.68
CA PRO A 200 3.80 -6.62 6.42
C PRO A 200 2.72 -7.55 5.86
N ALA A 201 1.45 -7.25 6.15
CA ALA A 201 0.33 -7.85 5.45
C ALA A 201 0.29 -7.39 3.98
N ARG A 202 0.00 -8.31 3.06
CA ARG A 202 -0.01 -8.04 1.61
C ARG A 202 -1.42 -8.09 1.03
N SER A 203 -1.71 -7.21 0.08
CA SER A 203 -2.99 -7.18 -0.64
C SER A 203 -3.08 -8.30 -1.68
N ILE A 204 -4.27 -8.90 -1.81
CA ILE A 204 -4.58 -9.84 -2.89
C ILE A 204 -4.79 -9.05 -4.18
N ASN A 205 -3.97 -9.31 -5.19
CA ASN A 205 -4.03 -8.66 -6.50
C ASN A 205 -4.46 -9.59 -7.63
N PHE A 206 -4.31 -10.91 -7.44
CA PHE A 206 -4.66 -11.93 -8.41
C PHE A 206 -5.44 -13.04 -7.72
N ILE A 207 -6.50 -13.52 -8.36
CA ILE A 207 -7.30 -14.65 -7.89
C ILE A 207 -7.31 -15.68 -9.03
N GLY A 208 -6.75 -16.86 -8.76
CA GLY A 208 -6.88 -18.03 -9.62
C GLY A 208 -8.04 -18.88 -9.15
N LEU A 209 -8.98 -19.19 -10.05
CA LEU A 209 -10.10 -20.11 -9.78
C LEU A 209 -10.01 -21.25 -10.79
N THR A 210 -9.91 -22.48 -10.28
CA THR A 210 -9.92 -23.68 -11.11
C THR A 210 -11.25 -24.40 -10.89
N PHE A 211 -12.00 -24.59 -11.97
CA PHE A 211 -13.25 -25.35 -11.95
C PHE A 211 -13.01 -26.70 -12.60
N VAL A 212 -13.14 -27.78 -11.82
CA VAL A 212 -13.00 -29.15 -12.31
C VAL A 212 -14.35 -29.84 -12.17
N ALA A 213 -14.89 -30.34 -13.28
CA ALA A 213 -16.09 -31.15 -13.30
C ALA A 213 -15.70 -32.63 -13.36
N THR A 214 -15.99 -33.37 -12.28
CA THR A 214 -15.72 -34.80 -12.19
C THR A 214 -17.02 -35.59 -12.34
N ARG A 215 -16.92 -36.88 -12.71
CA ARG A 215 -18.09 -37.77 -12.73
C ARG A 215 -18.51 -38.07 -11.29
N THR A 216 -19.80 -38.30 -11.06
CA THR A 216 -20.41 -38.53 -9.73
C THR A 216 -19.73 -39.61 -8.89
N GLY A 217 -19.04 -40.57 -9.51
CA GLY A 217 -18.33 -41.66 -8.82
C GLY A 217 -16.81 -41.48 -8.69
N VAL A 218 -16.25 -40.30 -9.03
CA VAL A 218 -14.82 -40.02 -8.91
C VAL A 218 -14.58 -39.22 -7.64
N ASP A 219 -13.65 -39.69 -6.81
CA ASP A 219 -13.24 -38.99 -5.59
C ASP A 219 -12.43 -37.72 -5.95
N PHE A 220 -12.71 -36.63 -5.24
CA PHE A 220 -11.98 -35.39 -5.43
C PHE A 220 -10.52 -35.52 -4.99
N GLU A 221 -10.19 -36.41 -4.05
CA GLU A 221 -8.79 -36.64 -3.64
C GLU A 221 -7.91 -37.17 -4.78
N GLU A 222 -8.45 -38.00 -5.68
CA GLU A 222 -7.72 -38.48 -6.88
C GLU A 222 -7.48 -37.37 -7.91
N VAL A 223 -8.38 -36.38 -7.94
CA VAL A 223 -8.36 -35.30 -8.93
C VAL A 223 -7.52 -34.12 -8.47
N ILE A 224 -7.45 -33.84 -7.17
CA ILE A 224 -6.65 -32.73 -6.60
C ILE A 224 -5.14 -32.99 -6.77
N GLY A 225 -4.69 -34.25 -6.71
CA GLY A 225 -3.27 -34.61 -6.85
C GLY A 225 -2.70 -34.57 -8.28
N SER A 226 -3.55 -34.36 -9.30
CA SER A 226 -3.20 -34.43 -10.72
C SER A 226 -3.31 -33.10 -11.49
N VAL A 227 -3.65 -32.00 -10.80
CA VAL A 227 -3.80 -30.65 -11.37
C VAL A 227 -2.63 -29.75 -10.98
#